data_AF-A0A413PHY1-F1
#
_entry.id   AF-A0A413PHY1-F1
#
_cell.length_a   1.000
_cell.length_b   1.000
_cell.length_c   1.000
_cell.angle_alpha   90.00
_cell.angle_beta   90.00
_cell.angle_gamma   90.00
#
_symmetry.space_group_name_H-M   'P 1'
#
loop_
_entity.id
_entity.type
_entity.pdbx_description
1 polymer ?
#
loop_
_entity_poly.entity_id
_entity_poly.type
_entity_poly.pdbx_seq_one_letter_code
_entity_poly.pdbx_strand_id
1 'polypeptide(L)' 'MDKISPEEKIQWMKKILQKKESISSVASKIGVYYTTVDKWLRNYKAIGPEAF' A
#
# COMPACT_ATOMS: atom_id res chain seq x y z
N MET A 1 -17.19 5.55 -1.36
CA MET A 1 -16.03 4.66 -1.17
C MET A 1 -14.82 5.53 -1.31
N ASP A 2 -14.46 6.17 -0.19
CA ASP A 2 -13.46 7.23 -0.16
C ASP A 2 -12.12 6.67 -0.63
N LYS A 3 -11.69 7.22 -1.75
CA LYS A 3 -10.53 6.79 -2.53
C LYS A 3 -9.30 7.18 -1.73
N ILE A 4 -8.66 6.22 -1.08
CA ILE A 4 -7.32 6.39 -0.52
C ILE A 4 -6.46 7.10 -1.56
N SER A 5 -5.95 8.26 -1.19
CA SER A 5 -5.21 9.11 -2.10
C SER A 5 -3.92 8.42 -2.58
N PRO A 6 -3.37 8.78 -3.75
CA PRO A 6 -2.07 8.26 -4.19
C PRO A 6 -0.99 8.48 -3.13
N GLU A 7 -0.97 9.65 -2.49
CA GLU A 7 -0.02 9.98 -1.43
C GLU A 7 -0.14 9.02 -0.23
N GLU A 8 -1.35 8.73 0.23
CA GLU A 8 -1.56 7.77 1.31
C GLU A 8 -1.09 6.36 0.93
N LYS A 9 -1.35 5.91 -0.31
CA LYS A 9 -0.84 4.61 -0.80
C LYS A 9 0.69 4.58 -0.74
N ILE A 10 1.35 5.64 -1.21
CA ILE A 10 2.81 5.77 -1.16
C ILE A 10 3.33 5.70 0.28
N GLN A 11 2.67 6.37 1.24
CA GLN A 11 3.04 6.31 2.65
C GLN A 11 2.92 4.89 3.21
N TRP A 12 1.86 4.16 2.87
CA TRP A 12 1.70 2.76 3.27
C TRP A 12 2.78 1.86 2.67
N MET A 13 3.09 2.02 1.37
CA MET A 13 4.16 1.24 0.73
C MET A 13 5.52 1.49 1.40
N LYS A 14 5.85 2.75 1.71
CA LYS A 14 7.07 3.12 2.45
C LYS A 14 7.13 2.45 3.83
N LYS A 15 6.03 2.46 4.59
CA LYS A 15 5.95 1.80 5.91
C LYS A 15 6.14 0.28 5.82
N ILE A 16 5.55 -0.36 4.80
CA ILE A 16 5.72 -1.80 4.56
C ILE A 16 7.17 -2.13 4.19
N LEU A 17 7.80 -1.35 3.30
CA LEU A 17 9.20 -1.55 2.93
C LEU A 17 10.17 -1.33 4.09
N GLN A 18 9.87 -0.39 4.99
CA GLN A 18 10.62 -0.16 6.22
C GLN A 18 10.34 -1.21 7.32
N LYS A 19 9.52 -2.24 7.04
CA LYS A 19 9.06 -3.26 7.99
C LYS A 19 8.35 -2.68 9.23
N LYS A 20 7.84 -1.45 9.15
CA LYS A 20 7.05 -0.81 10.21
C LYS A 20 5.61 -1.30 10.24
N GLU A 21 5.12 -1.82 9.11
CA GLU A 21 3.79 -2.38 8.93
C GLU A 21 3.86 -3.63 8.07
N SER A 22 2.93 -4.56 8.26
CA SER A 22 2.72 -5.70 7.36
C SER A 22 1.59 -5.41 6.37
N ILE A 23 1.55 -6.13 5.24
CA ILE A 23 0.47 -6.05 4.25
C ILE A 23 -0.90 -6.32 4.92
N SER A 24 -0.98 -7.32 5.80
CA SER A 24 -2.21 -7.67 6.53
C SER A 24 -2.66 -6.58 7.50
N SER A 25 -1.74 -5.96 8.23
CA SER A 25 -2.02 -4.83 9.13
C SER A 25 -2.60 -3.65 8.35
N VAL A 26 -1.95 -3.26 7.26
CA VAL A 26 -2.43 -2.17 6.40
C VAL A 26 -3.80 -2.50 5.83
N ALA A 27 -3.95 -3.67 5.21
CA ALA A 27 -5.22 -4.11 4.62
C ALA A 27 -6.39 -3.99 5.63
N SER A 28 -6.18 -4.45 6.86
CA SER A 28 -7.16 -4.31 7.94
C SER A 28 -7.44 -2.86 8.35
N LYS A 29 -6.40 -2.01 8.45
CA LYS A 29 -6.51 -0.60 8.86
C LYS A 29 -7.30 0.24 7.87
N ILE A 30 -7.09 0.00 6.58
CA ILE A 30 -7.72 0.77 5.51
C ILE A 30 -8.93 0.07 4.88
N GLY A 31 -9.37 -1.05 5.44
CA GLY A 31 -10.59 -1.75 5.02
C GLY A 31 -10.54 -2.31 3.59
N VAL A 32 -9.37 -2.78 3.15
CA VAL A 32 -9.20 -3.40 1.82
C VAL A 32 -8.69 -4.84 1.94
N TYR A 33 -8.78 -5.60 0.86
CA TYR A 33 -8.25 -6.96 0.83
C TYR A 33 -6.71 -6.98 0.85
N TYR A 34 -6.14 -8.02 1.46
CA TYR A 34 -4.70 -8.27 1.43
C TYR A 34 -4.13 -8.20 0.01
N THR A 35 -4.83 -8.80 -0.96
CA THR A 35 -4.44 -8.84 -2.37
C THR A 35 -4.39 -7.46 -3.02
N THR A 36 -5.21 -6.50 -2.54
CA THR A 36 -5.17 -5.11 -2.99
C THR A 36 -3.85 -4.45 -2.60
N VAL A 37 -3.44 -4.61 -1.33
CA VAL A 37 -2.18 -4.05 -0.82
C VAL A 37 -0.97 -4.79 -1.39
N ASP A 38 -1.05 -6.10 -1.59
CA ASP A 38 0.00 -6.88 -2.27
C ASP A 38 0.23 -6.38 -3.71
N LYS A 39 -0.85 -6.14 -4.48
CA LYS A 39 -0.76 -5.58 -5.83
C LYS A 39 -0.11 -4.20 -5.83
N TRP A 40 -0.48 -3.34 -4.89
CA TRP A 40 0.14 -2.02 -4.72
C TRP A 40 1.64 -2.12 -4.44
N LEU A 41 2.03 -3.03 -3.55
CA LEU A 41 3.44 -3.22 -3.21
C LEU A 41 4.26 -3.75 -4.39
N ARG A 42 3.70 -4.67 -5.17
CA ARG A 42 4.34 -5.18 -6.40
C ARG A 42 4.56 -4.06 -7.42
N ASN A 43 3.54 -3.24 -7.67
CA ASN A 43 3.66 -2.12 -8.61
C ASN A 43 4.66 -1.07 -8.11
N TYR A 44 4.59 -0.72 -6.82
CA TYR A 44 5.51 0.24 -6.21
C TYR A 44 6.97 -0.23 -6.24
N LYS A 45 7.23 -1.55 -6.12
CA LYS A 45 8.59 -2.10 -6.26
C LYS A 45 9.10 -2.05 -7.70
N ALA A 46 8.22 -2.05 -8.70
CA ALA A 46 8.60 -2.04 -10.10
C ALA A 46 8.89 -0.63 -10.64
N ILE A 47 8.01 0.33 -10.34
CA ILE A 47 8.04 1.70 -10.91
C ILE A 47 7.97 2.80 -9.86
N GLY A 48 8.08 2.46 -8.57
CA GLY A 48 8.10 3.45 -7.49
C GLY A 48 6.74 4.16 -7.29
N PRO A 49 6.76 5.43 -6.86
CA PRO A 49 5.56 6.24 -6.64
C PRO A 49 4.64 6.41 -7.86
N GLU A 50 5.16 6.27 -9.08
CA GLU A 50 4.39 6.35 -10.35
C GLU A 50 3.37 5.21 -10.51
N ALA A 51 3.35 4.25 -9.60
CA ALA A 51 2.39 3.15 -9.54
C ALA A 51 0.96 3.55 -9.14
N PHE A 52 0.73 4.79 -8.69
CA PHE A 52 -0.54 5.24 -8.09
C PHE A 52 -1.02 6.56 -8.67
#